data_AF-A0A8H6JF90-F1
#
_entry.id   AF-A0A8H6JF90-F1
#
_cell.length_a   1.000
_cell.length_b   1.000
_cell.length_c   1.000
_cell.angle_alpha   90.00
_cell.angle_beta   90.00
_cell.angle_gamma   90.00
#
_symmetry.space_group_name_H-M   'P 1'
#
loop_
_entity.id
_entity.type
_entity.pdbx_description
1 polymer ?
#
loop_
_entity_poly.entity_id
_entity_poly.type
_entity_poly.pdbx_seq_one_letter_code
_entity_poly.pdbx_strand_id
1 'polypeptide(L)'
;MQINEFFSQRSNLTQGDCDRWAERDLGGPVRASTVQGVTSYTVEAVEDDKGGVMQFRSPDDALDIGLIQRAQEAYESRFVPCPREAEGGGSLTGLQAYIMNNVGGVSAYLARDQLRADDNRLLRVTVKDFAL
;
A
#
# COMPACT_ATOMS: atom_id res chain seq x y z
N MET A 1 5.39 -15.26 -1.93
CA MET A 1 5.85 -15.02 -3.32
C MET A 1 6.86 -13.90 -3.26
N GLN A 2 8.05 -14.07 -3.82
CA GLN A 2 9.15 -13.12 -3.64
C GLN A 2 8.95 -11.90 -4.56
N ILE A 3 9.22 -10.70 -4.07
CA ILE A 3 9.18 -9.46 -4.86
C ILE A 3 10.07 -9.53 -6.12
N ASN A 4 11.10 -10.38 -6.09
CA ASN A 4 11.95 -10.70 -7.23
C ASN A 4 11.16 -11.25 -8.42
N GLU A 5 10.07 -11.99 -8.18
CA GLU A 5 9.20 -12.51 -9.26
C GLU A 5 8.47 -11.37 -9.97
N PHE A 6 7.94 -10.38 -9.22
CA PHE A 6 7.31 -9.19 -9.79
C PHE A 6 8.26 -8.47 -10.75
N PHE A 7 9.48 -8.17 -10.30
CA PHE A 7 10.46 -7.51 -11.16
C PHE A 7 10.87 -8.39 -12.34
N SER A 8 11.13 -9.69 -12.14
CA SER A 8 11.56 -10.58 -13.23
C SER A 8 10.51 -10.82 -14.32
N GLN A 9 9.22 -10.78 -13.97
CA GLN A 9 8.12 -11.13 -14.88
C GLN A 9 7.40 -9.91 -15.48
N ARG A 10 7.43 -8.76 -14.79
CA ARG A 10 6.53 -7.64 -15.08
C ARG A 10 7.25 -6.33 -15.45
N SER A 11 8.56 -6.24 -15.32
CA SER A 11 9.29 -5.01 -15.66
C SER A 11 10.76 -5.26 -15.99
N ASN A 12 11.39 -4.36 -16.74
CA ASN A 12 12.86 -4.31 -16.83
C ASN A 12 13.49 -3.50 -15.69
N LEU A 13 12.68 -3.09 -14.71
CA LEU A 13 13.10 -2.30 -13.57
C LEU A 13 13.62 -3.18 -12.45
N THR A 14 14.53 -2.61 -11.69
CA THR A 14 14.97 -3.18 -10.42
C THR A 14 14.19 -2.56 -9.26
N GLN A 15 14.20 -3.23 -8.11
CA GLN A 15 13.73 -2.65 -6.85
C GLN A 15 14.36 -1.29 -6.58
N GLY A 16 15.67 -1.15 -6.83
CA GLY A 16 16.39 0.10 -6.62
C GLY A 16 15.97 1.25 -7.55
N ASP A 17 15.44 0.95 -8.75
CA ASP A 17 14.89 1.98 -9.63
C ASP A 17 13.57 2.54 -9.08
N CYS A 18 12.70 1.65 -8.60
CA CYS A 18 11.47 2.03 -7.91
C CYS A 18 11.75 2.81 -6.63
N ASP A 19 12.70 2.34 -5.82
CA ASP A 19 13.07 2.99 -4.55
C ASP A 19 13.58 4.42 -4.82
N ARG A 20 14.52 4.60 -5.77
CA ARG A 20 15.02 5.94 -6.13
C ARG A 20 13.93 6.89 -6.62
N TRP A 21 12.97 6.38 -7.39
CA TRP A 21 11.85 7.21 -7.83
C TRP A 21 10.95 7.59 -6.66
N ALA A 22 10.63 6.63 -5.79
CA ALA A 22 9.85 6.90 -4.60
C ALA A 22 10.55 7.87 -3.65
N GLU A 23 11.87 7.77 -3.46
CA GLU A 23 12.64 8.71 -2.64
C GLU A 23 12.55 10.14 -3.17
N ARG A 24 12.62 10.29 -4.50
CA ARG A 24 12.48 11.59 -5.17
C ARG A 24 11.09 12.19 -4.97
N ASP A 25 10.04 11.41 -5.16
CA ASP A 25 8.64 11.89 -5.17
C ASP A 25 8.07 12.02 -3.74
N LEU A 26 8.48 11.16 -2.81
CA LEU A 26 8.12 11.24 -1.39
C LEU A 26 9.05 12.17 -0.59
N GLY A 27 10.15 12.65 -1.18
CA GLY A 27 11.02 13.67 -0.61
C GLY A 27 11.98 13.18 0.47
N GLY A 28 12.24 11.88 0.58
CA GLY A 28 13.11 11.30 1.58
C GLY A 28 13.32 9.80 1.46
N PRO A 29 14.11 9.17 2.35
CA PRO A 29 14.39 7.74 2.30
C PRO A 29 13.10 6.91 2.39
N VAL A 30 13.06 5.83 1.61
CA VAL A 30 11.94 4.88 1.61
C VAL A 30 12.40 3.51 2.07
N ARG A 31 11.45 2.69 2.52
CA ARG A 31 11.66 1.26 2.73
C ARG A 31 10.53 0.46 2.10
N ALA A 32 10.83 -0.76 1.69
CA ALA A 32 9.80 -1.70 1.28
C ALA A 32 8.81 -1.95 2.44
N SER A 33 7.52 -1.93 2.15
CA SER A 33 6.49 -2.36 3.10
C SER A 33 6.76 -3.79 3.59
N THR A 34 6.42 -4.04 4.86
CA THR A 34 6.52 -5.37 5.49
C THR A 34 5.67 -6.40 4.75
N VAL A 35 4.57 -5.96 4.13
CA VAL A 35 3.69 -6.81 3.31
C VAL A 35 3.71 -6.30 1.87
N GLN A 36 4.18 -7.15 0.97
CA GLN A 36 4.18 -6.89 -0.47
C GLN A 36 3.00 -7.57 -1.14
N GLY A 37 2.45 -6.90 -2.17
CA GLY A 37 1.42 -7.48 -3.01
C GLY A 37 2.00 -8.48 -4.01
N VAL A 38 1.16 -9.41 -4.47
CA VAL A 38 1.52 -10.38 -5.51
C VAL A 38 1.81 -9.66 -6.83
N THR A 39 1.03 -8.63 -7.14
CA THR A 39 1.07 -7.87 -8.40
C THR A 39 1.55 -6.44 -8.23
N SER A 40 2.16 -6.13 -7.08
CA SER A 40 2.56 -4.76 -6.77
C SER A 40 3.79 -4.71 -5.86
N TYR A 41 4.67 -3.74 -6.11
CA TYR A 41 5.72 -3.34 -5.19
C TYR A 41 5.27 -2.11 -4.39
N THR A 42 5.39 -2.12 -3.07
CA THR A 42 4.96 -1.02 -2.19
C THR A 42 6.08 -0.57 -1.28
N VAL A 43 6.30 0.73 -1.22
CA VAL A 43 7.29 1.39 -0.36
C VAL A 43 6.64 2.46 0.49
N GLU A 44 7.21 2.72 1.65
CA GLU A 44 6.77 3.74 2.61
C GLU A 44 7.94 4.65 2.99
N ALA A 45 7.65 5.94 3.16
CA ALA A 45 8.61 6.91 3.65
C ALA A 45 9.04 6.55 5.09
N VAL A 46 10.34 6.68 5.40
CA VAL A 46 10.90 6.32 6.71
C VAL A 46 10.73 7.42 7.76
N GLU A 47 10.77 8.69 7.35
CA GLU A 47 10.88 9.84 8.25
C GLU A 47 9.73 10.86 8.13
N ASP A 48 8.68 10.57 7.37
CA ASP A 48 7.62 11.55 7.12
C ASP A 48 6.51 11.47 8.19
N ASP A 49 6.32 12.56 8.94
CA ASP A 49 5.20 12.79 9.86
C ASP A 49 3.82 12.65 9.17
N LYS A 50 3.77 12.75 7.83
CA LYS A 50 2.55 12.57 7.03
C LYS A 50 2.42 11.18 6.40
N GLY A 51 3.45 10.32 6.48
CA GLY A 51 3.42 8.94 6.02
C GLY A 51 3.01 8.78 4.54
N GLY A 52 3.92 9.02 3.61
CA GLY A 52 3.70 8.72 2.20
C GLY A 52 3.93 7.24 1.86
N VAL A 53 3.00 6.63 1.12
CA VAL A 53 3.13 5.30 0.53
C VAL A 53 3.13 5.43 -0.98
N MET A 54 4.09 4.78 -1.64
CA MET A 54 4.09 4.63 -3.09
C MET A 54 3.91 3.16 -3.45
N GLN A 55 2.99 2.89 -4.39
CA GLN A 55 2.74 1.56 -4.91
C GLN A 55 2.93 1.53 -6.43
N PHE A 56 3.78 0.61 -6.89
CA PHE A 56 4.03 0.30 -8.29
C PHE A 56 3.25 -0.95 -8.69
N ARG A 57 2.56 -0.88 -9.82
CA ARG A 57 1.69 -1.95 -10.31
C ARG A 57 1.93 -2.18 -11.80
N SER A 58 1.67 -3.41 -12.24
CA SER A 58 1.57 -3.71 -13.67
C SER A 58 0.35 -2.97 -14.26
N PRO A 59 0.35 -2.63 -15.56
CA PRO A 59 -0.83 -2.04 -16.20
C PRO A 59 -2.07 -2.96 -16.17
N ASP A 60 -1.86 -4.28 -16.17
CA ASP A 60 -2.94 -5.28 -16.08
C ASP A 60 -3.66 -5.24 -14.72
N ASP A 61 -2.96 -4.76 -13.70
CA ASP A 61 -3.43 -4.66 -12.32
C ASP A 61 -3.58 -3.21 -11.87
N ALA A 62 -3.86 -2.29 -12.80
CA ALA A 62 -4.03 -0.86 -12.54
C ALA A 62 -4.94 -0.56 -11.34
N LEU A 63 -4.61 0.46 -10.56
CA LEU A 63 -5.44 0.88 -9.44
C LEU A 63 -6.64 1.68 -9.95
N ASP A 64 -7.85 1.29 -9.58
CA ASP A 64 -9.05 2.09 -9.83
C ASP A 64 -9.14 3.23 -8.80
N ILE A 65 -8.46 4.34 -9.11
CA ILE A 65 -8.46 5.55 -8.27
C ILE A 65 -9.89 6.05 -8.04
N GLY A 66 -10.75 5.99 -9.06
CA GLY A 66 -12.13 6.48 -8.97
C GLY A 66 -12.98 5.66 -8.01
N LEU A 67 -12.80 4.35 -7.99
CA LEU A 67 -13.43 3.47 -7.00
C LEU A 67 -12.96 3.79 -5.58
N ILE A 68 -11.65 3.99 -5.39
CA ILE A 68 -11.10 4.29 -4.06
C ILE A 68 -11.58 5.66 -3.57
N GLN A 69 -11.63 6.67 -4.43
CA GLN A 69 -12.20 7.99 -4.09
C GLN A 69 -13.66 7.89 -3.65
N ARG A 70 -14.49 7.10 -4.36
CA ARG A 70 -15.87 6.84 -3.91
C ARG A 70 -15.93 6.11 -2.57
N ALA A 71 -15.00 5.18 -2.31
CA ALA A 71 -14.91 4.53 -1.01
C ALA A 71 -14.51 5.53 0.09
N GLN A 72 -13.65 6.52 -0.20
CA GLN A 72 -13.35 7.60 0.74
C GLN A 72 -14.57 8.47 1.05
N GLU A 73 -15.41 8.75 0.05
CA GLU A 73 -16.67 9.48 0.25
C GLU A 73 -17.64 8.71 1.15
N ALA A 74 -17.67 7.38 1.03
CA ALA A 74 -18.57 6.52 1.80
C ALA A 74 -18.08 6.21 3.23
N TYR A 75 -16.77 6.03 3.42
CA TYR A 75 -16.18 5.52 4.66
C TYR A 75 -15.21 6.50 5.34
N GLU A 76 -15.17 7.75 4.87
CA GLU A 76 -14.29 8.82 5.32
C GLU A 76 -12.79 8.56 5.02
N SER A 77 -12.01 9.63 5.01
CA SER A 77 -10.56 9.60 4.71
C SER A 77 -9.72 8.92 5.80
N ARG A 78 -10.32 8.59 6.94
CA ARG A 78 -9.64 7.94 8.07
C ARG A 78 -9.28 6.48 7.77
N PHE A 79 -10.11 5.76 7.03
CA PHE A 79 -9.97 4.32 6.81
C PHE A 79 -9.63 3.94 5.37
N VAL A 80 -9.71 4.91 4.45
CA VAL A 80 -9.50 4.67 3.03
C VAL A 80 -8.39 5.60 2.52
N PRO A 81 -7.33 5.06 1.88
CA PRO A 81 -6.23 5.86 1.36
C PRO A 81 -6.70 6.78 0.23
N CYS A 82 -5.98 7.88 0.01
CA CYS A 82 -6.22 8.86 -1.05
C CYS A 82 -5.17 8.68 -2.17
N PRO A 83 -5.40 7.77 -3.12
CA PRO A 83 -4.45 7.54 -4.20
C PRO A 83 -4.51 8.65 -5.23
N ARG A 84 -3.33 9.03 -5.70
CA ARG A 84 -3.12 9.83 -6.92
C ARG A 84 -1.99 9.21 -7.73
N GLU A 85 -1.92 9.56 -9.00
CA GLU A 85 -0.75 9.22 -9.82
C GLU A 85 0.51 9.92 -9.28
N ALA A 86 1.65 9.21 -9.38
CA ALA A 86 2.97 9.76 -9.10
C ALA A 86 3.36 10.86 -10.10
N GLU A 87 4.34 11.69 -9.74
CA GLU A 87 4.82 12.76 -10.63
C GLU A 87 5.35 12.21 -11.97
N GLY A 88 5.14 12.95 -13.06
CA GLY A 88 5.52 12.49 -14.40
C GLY A 88 4.48 11.61 -15.09
N GLY A 89 3.21 11.68 -14.67
CA GLY A 89 2.10 10.94 -15.28
C GLY A 89 1.94 9.51 -14.76
N GLY A 90 2.40 9.25 -13.53
CA GLY A 90 2.17 7.98 -12.85
C GLY A 90 2.77 6.76 -13.53
N SER A 91 3.81 6.91 -14.36
CA SER A 91 4.41 5.78 -15.09
C SER A 91 5.94 5.80 -15.08
N LEU A 92 6.55 4.68 -14.70
CA LEU A 92 7.99 4.43 -14.88
C LEU A 92 8.16 3.17 -15.71
N THR A 93 8.60 3.38 -16.95
CA THR A 93 8.95 2.34 -17.91
C THR A 93 7.94 1.18 -17.95
N GLY A 94 6.65 1.51 -17.95
CA GLY A 94 5.55 0.54 -18.04
C GLY A 94 4.93 0.08 -16.72
N LEU A 95 5.49 0.45 -15.56
CA LEU A 95 4.80 0.30 -14.28
C LEU A 95 3.99 1.56 -13.97
N GLN A 96 2.75 1.38 -13.52
CA GLN A 96 1.94 2.46 -12.98
C GLN A 96 2.29 2.69 -11.52
N ALA A 97 2.50 3.95 -11.13
CA ALA A 97 2.88 4.34 -9.79
C ALA A 97 1.85 5.28 -9.18
N TYR A 98 1.47 4.96 -7.96
CA TYR A 98 0.45 5.66 -7.19
C TYR A 98 1.03 6.10 -5.86
N ILE A 99 0.77 7.35 -5.48
CA ILE A 99 1.08 7.89 -4.16
C ILE A 99 -0.21 7.97 -3.36
N MET A 100 -0.13 7.59 -2.09
CA MET A 100 -1.24 7.67 -1.14
C MET A 100 -0.74 7.95 0.27
N ASN A 101 -1.63 8.44 1.13
CA ASN A 101 -1.37 8.56 2.57
C ASN A 101 -1.37 7.18 3.23
N ASN A 102 -0.52 7.03 4.25
CA ASN A 102 -0.54 5.89 5.14
C ASN A 102 -1.74 6.02 6.10
N VAL A 103 -2.73 5.13 5.94
CA VAL A 103 -3.91 5.06 6.84
C VAL A 103 -3.59 4.44 8.20
N GLY A 104 -2.38 3.93 8.39
CA GLY A 104 -1.91 3.30 9.62
C GLY A 104 -2.57 1.94 9.88
N GLY A 105 -2.36 1.45 11.11
CA GLY A 105 -2.82 0.14 11.53
C GLY A 105 -1.86 -0.99 11.20
N VAL A 106 -2.22 -2.20 11.63
CA VAL A 106 -1.45 -3.42 11.41
C VAL A 106 -2.27 -4.33 10.50
N SER A 107 -1.65 -4.83 9.43
CA SER A 107 -2.29 -5.82 8.56
C SER A 107 -2.81 -6.99 9.42
N ALA A 108 -4.05 -7.42 9.19
CA ALA A 108 -4.65 -8.54 9.92
C ALA A 108 -3.81 -9.83 9.83
N TYR A 109 -3.02 -9.99 8.76
CA TYR A 109 -2.05 -11.09 8.64
C TYR A 109 -0.94 -10.99 9.69
N LEU A 110 -0.36 -9.81 9.89
CA LEU A 110 0.68 -9.56 10.89
C LEU A 110 0.13 -9.57 12.32
N ALA A 111 -1.12 -9.12 12.50
CA ALA A 111 -1.80 -9.12 13.78
C ALA A 111 -2.43 -10.48 14.16
N ARG A 112 -2.31 -11.50 13.30
CA ARG A 112 -3.06 -12.76 13.42
C ARG A 112 -2.90 -13.44 14.78
N ASP A 113 -1.69 -13.49 15.30
CA ASP A 113 -1.42 -14.15 16.59
C ASP A 113 -2.00 -13.35 17.75
N GLN A 114 -1.92 -12.01 17.69
CA GLN A 114 -2.51 -11.12 18.69
C GLN A 114 -4.05 -11.19 18.66
N LEU A 115 -4.65 -11.25 17.47
CA LEU A 115 -6.10 -11.38 17.30
C LEU A 115 -6.63 -12.72 17.84
N ARG A 116 -5.80 -13.77 17.80
CA ARG A 116 -6.15 -15.12 18.27
C ARG A 116 -5.75 -15.38 19.73
N ALA A 117 -5.01 -14.48 20.35
CA ALA A 117 -4.68 -14.54 21.76
C ALA A 117 -5.96 -14.43 22.63
N ASP A 118 -5.82 -14.79 23.92
CA ASP A 118 -6.88 -14.69 24.93
C ASP A 118 -8.22 -15.28 24.48
N ASP A 119 -8.20 -16.50 23.91
CA ASP A 119 -9.39 -17.18 23.40
C ASP A 119 -10.19 -16.33 22.37
N ASN A 120 -9.46 -15.67 21.46
CA ASN A 120 -10.02 -14.81 20.42
C ASN A 120 -10.87 -13.65 20.97
N ARG A 121 -10.59 -13.16 22.17
CA ARG A 121 -11.39 -12.11 22.83
C ARG A 121 -11.60 -10.89 21.93
N LEU A 122 -10.55 -10.41 21.27
CA LEU A 122 -10.64 -9.25 20.38
C LEU A 122 -11.60 -9.51 19.22
N LEU A 123 -11.48 -10.64 18.54
CA LEU A 123 -12.37 -11.03 17.44
C LEU A 123 -13.83 -11.14 17.92
N ARG A 124 -14.06 -11.74 19.10
CA ARG A 124 -15.40 -11.91 19.66
C ARG A 124 -16.06 -10.60 20.05
N VAL A 125 -15.31 -9.64 20.58
CA VAL A 125 -15.83 -8.31 20.95
C VAL A 125 -16.16 -7.53 19.68
N THR A 126 -15.26 -7.46 18.71
CA THR A 126 -15.49 -6.76 17.45
C THR A 126 -16.74 -7.26 16.70
N VAL A 127 -16.95 -8.58 16.62
CA VAL A 127 -18.15 -9.14 15.98
C VAL A 127 -19.45 -8.73 16.68
N LYS A 128 -19.44 -8.57 18.01
CA LYS A 128 -20.61 -8.11 18.75
C LYS A 128 -20.90 -6.63 18.52
N ASP A 129 -19.86 -5.81 18.45
CA ASP A 129 -20.01 -4.36 18.25
C ASP A 129 -20.54 -4.00 16.84
N PHE A 130 -20.26 -4.84 15.83
CA PHE A 130 -20.77 -4.69 14.47
C PHE A 130 -22.18 -5.27 14.24
N ALA A 131 -22.72 -6.04 15.19
CA ALA A 131 -24.02 -6.70 15.06
C ALA A 131 -25.18 -5.94 15.73
N LEU A 132 -25.00 -4.65 16.02
CA LEU A 132 -26.02 -3.77 16.61
C LEU A 132 -27.04 -3.28 15.57
#